data_AF-A0A1H5PXF7-F1
#
_entry.id   AF-A0A1H5PXF7-F1
#
_cell.length_a   1.000
_cell.length_b   1.000
_cell.length_c   1.000
_cell.angle_alpha   90.00
_cell.angle_beta   90.00
_cell.angle_gamma   90.00
#
_symmetry.space_group_name_H-M   'P 1'
#
loop_
_entity.id
_entity.type
_entity.pdbx_description
1 polymer ?
#
loop_
_entity_poly.entity_id
_entity_poly.type
_entity_poly.pdbx_seq_one_letter_code
_entity_poly.pdbx_strand_id
1 'polypeptide(L)'
;MSARELAEIVADGRWDDFATLCDNAFFRMSLTCPAELQDTLESAPEEWIRRHPRQYYARAGLRAINKRFSVFETEPLEVFTAWVAEQDPVLTRDAVTLLIAQLQYRRFMGQFDEALEVARQVEEAIETSTDYVDFDDFVACMFFPIGATRLMTGDLAGGIASFSSALRWSRHWRPHPAERHARNYLATTLALAGDYRAAAELVDLDQPVRQSEPGTLAFLYECGGAFGPALIALGAHDRERAAAALDQLDDAARTDEFWWLGVHAQALWQLHWGEPQEAAALIERSLLTFRQLAPAGSMAHTLLVSDLADTYQALGLIDRAMNLLDQPGIAADTPWTLMSRARLHNLTGNPRAALELLGTDGVRTAFLPTPASWHLIRANAHHLLQNDDRANEALGNAAVAITKLGDRLAFAECAADLRDRLAALVDDPPDTRALYRHQRAAALTRRELEVLLALRTKTSVRDISQQLFLSPNTIKTHLRNLYRKLGVNTREEALQATRKLEF
;
A
#
# COMPACT_ATOMS: atom_id res chain seq x y z
N MET A 1 27.38 -11.99 -20.53
CA MET A 1 27.54 -11.34 -21.85
C MET A 1 27.87 -9.89 -21.60
N SER A 2 28.82 -9.35 -22.34
CA SER A 2 29.38 -8.01 -22.11
C SER A 2 28.90 -7.03 -23.17
N ALA A 3 28.78 -5.74 -22.81
CA ALA A 3 28.55 -4.64 -23.74
C ALA A 3 29.45 -4.67 -24.99
N ARG A 4 30.68 -5.19 -24.82
CA ARG A 4 31.66 -5.39 -25.88
C ARG A 4 31.20 -6.37 -26.97
N GLU A 5 30.56 -7.48 -26.60
CA GLU A 5 30.08 -8.47 -27.56
C GLU A 5 28.95 -7.91 -28.44
N LEU A 6 28.05 -7.09 -27.86
CA LEU A 6 27.02 -6.36 -28.62
C LEU A 6 27.64 -5.37 -29.61
N ALA A 7 28.61 -4.58 -29.16
CA ALA A 7 29.30 -3.61 -30.00
C ALA A 7 30.03 -4.29 -31.18
N GLU A 8 30.65 -5.46 -30.96
CA GLU A 8 31.30 -6.24 -32.00
C GLU A 8 30.30 -6.79 -33.03
N ILE A 9 29.14 -7.30 -32.60
CA ILE A 9 28.07 -7.78 -33.50
C ILE A 9 27.56 -6.65 -34.43
N VAL A 10 27.35 -5.46 -33.87
CA VAL A 10 26.88 -4.29 -34.63
C VAL A 10 27.95 -3.79 -35.60
N ALA A 11 29.21 -3.68 -35.15
CA ALA A 11 30.32 -3.23 -35.97
C ALA A 11 30.56 -4.13 -37.19
N ASP A 12 30.37 -5.44 -37.02
CA ASP A 12 30.51 -6.44 -38.09
C ASP A 12 29.25 -6.57 -38.97
N GLY A 13 28.15 -5.87 -38.64
CA GLY A 13 26.87 -5.95 -39.35
C GLY A 13 26.16 -7.31 -39.22
N ARG A 14 26.45 -8.08 -38.16
CA ARG A 14 25.94 -9.43 -37.92
C ARG A 14 24.54 -9.42 -37.29
N TRP A 15 23.58 -8.80 -37.98
CA TRP A 15 22.25 -8.56 -37.44
C TRP A 15 21.44 -9.85 -37.15
N ASP A 16 21.64 -10.93 -37.90
CA ASP A 16 20.95 -12.21 -37.61
C ASP A 16 21.47 -12.87 -36.32
N ASP A 17 22.76 -12.71 -36.00
CA ASP A 17 23.33 -13.12 -34.71
C ASP A 17 22.69 -12.29 -33.58
N PHE A 18 22.48 -10.99 -33.81
CA PHE A 18 21.80 -10.11 -32.87
C PHE A 18 20.33 -10.50 -32.65
N ALA A 19 19.60 -10.90 -33.70
CA ALA A 19 18.23 -11.40 -33.57
C ALA A 19 18.17 -12.64 -32.66
N THR A 20 19.03 -13.62 -32.93
CA THR A 20 19.16 -14.84 -32.14
C THR A 20 19.49 -14.51 -30.69
N LEU A 21 20.38 -13.55 -30.48
CA LEU A 21 20.77 -13.12 -29.14
C LEU A 21 19.61 -12.45 -28.39
N CYS A 22 18.87 -11.56 -29.04
CA CYS A 22 17.66 -10.97 -28.47
C CYS A 22 16.65 -12.05 -28.10
N ASP A 23 16.45 -13.05 -28.96
CA ASP A 23 15.47 -14.09 -28.67
C ASP A 23 15.78 -14.88 -27.39
N ASN A 24 17.06 -15.08 -27.05
CA ASN A 24 17.47 -15.90 -25.91
C ASN A 24 17.82 -15.12 -24.62
N ALA A 25 18.05 -13.80 -24.71
CA ALA A 25 18.66 -13.04 -23.61
C ALA A 25 18.22 -11.56 -23.54
N PHE A 26 17.09 -11.21 -24.16
CA PHE A 26 16.60 -9.83 -24.20
C PHE A 26 16.48 -9.20 -22.81
N PHE A 27 15.84 -9.87 -21.86
CA PHE A 27 15.63 -9.31 -20.51
C PHE A 27 16.92 -9.28 -19.71
N ARG A 28 17.76 -10.30 -19.81
CA ARG A 28 19.10 -10.26 -19.20
C ARG A 28 19.93 -9.09 -19.71
N MET A 29 19.96 -8.84 -21.01
CA MET A 29 20.64 -7.66 -21.58
C MET A 29 19.98 -6.36 -21.10
N SER A 30 18.65 -6.28 -21.13
CA SER A 30 17.89 -5.11 -20.67
C SER A 30 18.12 -4.75 -19.19
N LEU A 31 18.67 -5.67 -18.40
CA LEU A 31 18.99 -5.48 -16.99
C LEU A 31 20.49 -5.40 -16.68
N THR A 32 21.37 -5.74 -17.62
CA THR A 32 22.83 -5.79 -17.39
C THR A 32 23.63 -4.84 -18.27
N CYS A 33 23.17 -4.55 -19.49
CA CYS A 33 23.71 -3.56 -20.41
C CYS A 33 22.58 -2.83 -21.15
N PRO A 34 21.68 -2.14 -20.40
CA PRO A 34 20.45 -1.59 -20.97
C PRO A 34 20.70 -0.53 -22.04
N ALA A 35 21.68 0.36 -21.84
CA ALA A 35 21.99 1.44 -22.76
C ALA A 35 22.51 0.88 -24.09
N GLU A 36 23.43 -0.09 -24.03
CA GLU A 36 24.00 -0.71 -25.23
C GLU A 36 22.97 -1.50 -26.03
N LEU A 37 22.03 -2.19 -25.36
CA LEU A 37 20.92 -2.86 -26.03
C LEU A 37 19.99 -1.86 -26.73
N GLN A 38 19.65 -0.75 -26.06
CA GLN A 38 18.82 0.30 -26.62
C GLN A 38 19.49 0.93 -27.85
N ASP A 39 20.75 1.36 -27.73
CA ASP A 39 21.51 1.95 -28.84
C ASP A 39 21.64 0.98 -30.02
N THR A 40 21.84 -0.31 -29.73
CA THR A 40 21.91 -1.34 -30.77
C THR A 40 20.58 -1.46 -31.53
N LEU A 41 19.45 -1.56 -30.83
CA LEU A 41 18.13 -1.62 -31.45
C LEU A 41 17.78 -0.34 -32.22
N GLU A 42 18.18 0.83 -31.73
CA GLU A 42 18.00 2.11 -32.42
C GLU A 42 18.84 2.21 -33.69
N SER A 43 20.05 1.64 -33.69
CA SER A 43 20.95 1.62 -34.85
C SER A 43 20.59 0.58 -35.92
N ALA A 44 19.63 -0.32 -35.63
CA ALA A 44 19.24 -1.39 -36.52
C ALA A 44 18.66 -0.84 -37.85
N PRO A 45 19.08 -1.36 -39.02
CA PRO A 45 18.55 -0.92 -40.31
C PRO A 45 17.02 -1.08 -40.37
N GLU A 46 16.32 -0.06 -40.87
CA GLU A 46 14.85 -0.06 -40.95
C GLU A 46 14.29 -1.23 -41.80
N GLU A 47 15.03 -1.66 -42.82
CA GLU A 47 14.63 -2.82 -43.62
C GLU A 47 14.76 -4.13 -42.83
N TRP A 48 15.77 -4.24 -41.96
CA TRP A 48 15.98 -5.42 -41.13
C TRP A 48 14.96 -5.50 -40.00
N ILE A 49 14.76 -4.40 -39.26
CA ILE A 49 13.87 -4.38 -38.09
C ILE A 49 12.42 -4.71 -38.49
N ARG A 50 11.95 -4.23 -39.66
CA ARG A 50 10.60 -4.54 -40.17
C ARG A 50 10.41 -6.01 -40.53
N ARG A 51 11.49 -6.75 -40.83
CA ARG A 51 11.46 -8.21 -41.06
C ARG A 51 11.55 -9.00 -39.75
N HIS A 52 11.74 -8.35 -38.61
CA HIS A 52 11.95 -8.98 -37.30
C HIS A 52 10.95 -8.42 -36.27
N PRO A 53 9.68 -8.88 -36.32
CA PRO A 53 8.58 -8.27 -35.57
C PRO A 53 8.79 -8.23 -34.05
N ARG A 54 9.46 -9.25 -33.47
CA ARG A 54 9.82 -9.28 -32.04
C ARG A 54 10.74 -8.14 -31.66
N GLN A 55 11.84 -7.96 -32.39
CA GLN A 55 12.81 -6.90 -32.14
C GLN A 55 12.21 -5.52 -32.46
N TYR A 56 11.34 -5.42 -33.47
CA TYR A 56 10.62 -4.18 -33.77
C TYR A 56 9.72 -3.75 -32.60
N TYR A 57 8.94 -4.68 -32.06
CA TYR A 57 8.12 -4.47 -30.87
C TYR A 57 8.96 -4.13 -29.64
N ALA A 58 10.06 -4.87 -29.42
CA ALA A 58 10.98 -4.63 -28.31
C ALA A 58 11.58 -3.20 -28.35
N ARG A 59 12.01 -2.73 -29.54
CA ARG A 59 12.50 -1.37 -29.74
C ARG A 59 11.45 -0.33 -29.36
N ALA A 60 10.20 -0.52 -29.82
CA ALA A 60 9.09 0.36 -29.48
C ALA A 60 8.79 0.39 -27.96
N GLY A 61 8.84 -0.77 -27.31
CA GLY A 61 8.68 -0.89 -25.85
C GLY A 61 9.77 -0.13 -25.08
N LEU A 62 11.03 -0.28 -25.46
CA LEU A 62 12.14 0.44 -24.82
C LEU A 62 12.05 1.96 -25.04
N ARG A 63 11.61 2.42 -26.23
CA ARG A 63 11.32 3.84 -26.48
C ARG A 63 10.21 4.37 -25.57
N ALA A 64 9.16 3.58 -25.34
CA ALA A 64 8.04 3.98 -24.49
C ALA A 64 8.48 4.20 -23.03
N ILE A 65 9.39 3.36 -22.52
CA ILE A 65 9.99 3.53 -21.18
C ILE A 65 10.71 4.88 -21.07
N ASN A 66 11.43 5.29 -22.12
CA ASN A 66 12.16 6.54 -22.14
C ASN A 66 11.24 7.79 -22.16
N LYS A 67 10.03 7.66 -22.72
CA LYS A 67 9.10 8.79 -22.92
C LYS A 67 8.04 8.97 -21.82
N ARG A 68 8.20 8.40 -20.62
CA ARG A 68 7.39 8.66 -19.39
C ARG A 68 5.89 8.93 -19.66
N PHE A 69 5.09 7.88 -19.84
CA PHE A 69 3.64 7.94 -20.10
C PHE A 69 3.21 8.50 -21.47
N SER A 70 4.10 8.58 -22.47
CA SER A 70 3.71 8.93 -23.85
C SER A 70 3.18 7.74 -24.65
N VAL A 71 2.48 8.06 -25.75
CA VAL A 71 1.81 7.13 -26.68
C VAL A 71 2.75 5.99 -27.12
N PHE A 72 2.39 4.77 -26.74
CA PHE A 72 2.99 3.54 -27.27
C PHE A 72 2.83 3.54 -28.80
N GLU A 73 3.92 3.32 -29.55
CA GLU A 73 3.86 3.23 -31.01
C GLU A 73 2.95 2.05 -31.40
N THR A 74 1.84 2.30 -32.08
CA THR A 74 0.82 1.27 -32.35
C THR A 74 1.23 0.36 -33.51
N GLU A 75 1.89 0.88 -34.55
CA GLU A 75 2.34 0.10 -35.71
C GLU A 75 3.19 -1.13 -35.31
N PRO A 76 4.24 -1.02 -34.46
CA PRO A 76 5.01 -2.18 -34.02
C PRO A 76 4.16 -3.28 -33.34
N LEU A 77 3.19 -2.91 -32.51
CA LEU A 77 2.28 -3.87 -31.85
C LEU A 77 1.34 -4.53 -32.86
N GLU A 78 0.81 -3.77 -33.81
CA GLU A 78 -0.07 -4.29 -34.87
C GLU A 78 0.69 -5.30 -35.75
N VAL A 79 1.92 -4.96 -36.16
CA VAL A 79 2.80 -5.86 -36.93
C VAL A 79 3.12 -7.12 -36.15
N PHE A 80 3.49 -7.00 -34.87
CA PHE A 80 3.77 -8.15 -34.03
C PHE A 80 2.54 -9.03 -33.82
N THR A 81 1.36 -8.42 -33.58
CA THR A 81 0.10 -9.17 -33.42
C THR A 81 -0.25 -9.96 -34.68
N ALA A 82 -0.14 -9.34 -35.86
CA ALA A 82 -0.39 -10.01 -37.14
C ALA A 82 0.59 -11.17 -37.36
N TRP A 83 1.88 -10.95 -37.10
CA TRP A 83 2.91 -11.97 -37.23
C TRP A 83 2.69 -13.16 -36.27
N VAL A 84 2.31 -12.92 -35.02
CA VAL A 84 2.00 -13.98 -34.05
C VAL A 84 0.83 -14.84 -34.52
N ALA A 85 -0.20 -14.23 -35.10
CA ALA A 85 -1.37 -14.95 -35.62
C ALA A 85 -1.05 -15.86 -36.82
N GLU A 86 0.07 -15.62 -37.51
CA GLU A 86 0.57 -16.46 -38.62
C GLU A 86 1.45 -17.63 -38.15
N GLN A 87 1.86 -17.68 -36.88
CA GLN A 87 2.72 -18.75 -36.36
C GLN A 87 1.91 -20.02 -36.04
N ASP A 88 2.46 -21.19 -36.37
CA ASP A 88 1.90 -22.50 -36.01
C ASP A 88 3.03 -23.49 -35.67
N PRO A 89 3.20 -23.90 -34.40
CA PRO A 89 2.43 -23.45 -33.23
C PRO A 89 2.84 -22.03 -32.79
N VAL A 90 1.91 -21.31 -32.16
CA VAL A 90 2.22 -20.06 -31.47
C VAL A 90 3.03 -20.35 -30.20
N LEU A 91 4.21 -19.74 -30.08
CA LEU A 91 5.02 -19.89 -28.86
C LEU A 91 4.36 -19.20 -27.68
N THR A 92 4.51 -19.80 -26.49
CA THR A 92 3.91 -19.25 -25.26
C THR A 92 4.43 -17.85 -24.96
N ARG A 93 5.73 -17.61 -25.17
CA ARG A 93 6.36 -16.29 -24.97
C ARG A 93 5.69 -15.17 -25.77
N ASP A 94 5.30 -15.46 -27.02
CA ASP A 94 4.76 -14.43 -27.92
C ASP A 94 3.30 -14.13 -27.57
N ALA A 95 2.50 -15.17 -27.27
CA ALA A 95 1.15 -15.00 -26.75
C ALA A 95 1.12 -14.22 -25.43
N VAL A 96 2.00 -14.57 -24.48
CA VAL A 96 2.13 -13.85 -23.21
C VAL A 96 2.58 -12.40 -23.43
N THR A 97 3.47 -12.14 -24.38
CA THR A 97 3.90 -10.76 -24.70
C THR A 97 2.72 -9.89 -25.14
N LEU A 98 1.81 -10.42 -25.98
CA LEU A 98 0.59 -9.70 -26.38
C LEU A 98 -0.36 -9.48 -25.19
N LEU A 99 -0.52 -10.47 -24.32
CA LEU A 99 -1.34 -10.33 -23.11
C LEU A 99 -0.75 -9.28 -22.16
N ILE A 100 0.57 -9.23 -21.97
CA ILE A 100 1.22 -8.20 -21.15
C ILE A 100 1.01 -6.79 -21.74
N ALA A 101 1.07 -6.65 -23.05
CA ALA A 101 0.76 -5.38 -23.72
C ALA A 101 -0.68 -4.93 -23.41
N GLN A 102 -1.64 -5.86 -23.50
CA GLN A 102 -3.04 -5.60 -23.17
C GLN A 102 -3.20 -5.22 -21.69
N LEU A 103 -2.59 -5.97 -20.77
CA LEU A 103 -2.61 -5.69 -19.33
C LEU A 103 -2.10 -4.28 -19.03
N GLN A 104 -0.94 -3.92 -19.58
CA GLN A 104 -0.36 -2.59 -19.37
C GLN A 104 -1.24 -1.48 -19.94
N TYR A 105 -1.82 -1.68 -21.13
CA TYR A 105 -2.76 -0.72 -21.71
C TYR A 105 -4.02 -0.54 -20.86
N ARG A 106 -4.65 -1.63 -20.41
CA ARG A 106 -5.84 -1.58 -19.54
C ARG A 106 -5.53 -0.86 -18.23
N ARG A 107 -4.39 -1.19 -17.61
CA ARG A 107 -3.90 -0.54 -16.39
C ARG A 107 -3.68 0.96 -16.59
N PHE A 108 -3.06 1.35 -17.69
CA PHE A 108 -2.86 2.76 -18.05
C PHE A 108 -4.19 3.51 -18.24
N MET A 109 -5.20 2.85 -18.81
CA MET A 109 -6.55 3.40 -18.97
C MET A 109 -7.40 3.37 -17.69
N GLY A 110 -6.85 2.88 -16.56
CA GLY A 110 -7.57 2.74 -15.29
C GLY A 110 -8.61 1.60 -15.27
N GLN A 111 -8.56 0.69 -16.25
CA GLN A 111 -9.44 -0.47 -16.39
C GLN A 111 -8.86 -1.65 -15.59
N PHE A 112 -8.89 -1.52 -14.26
CA PHE A 112 -8.19 -2.42 -13.35
C PHE A 112 -8.79 -3.83 -13.31
N ASP A 113 -10.11 -3.97 -13.36
CA ASP A 113 -10.78 -5.28 -13.37
C ASP A 113 -10.41 -6.08 -14.62
N GLU A 114 -10.44 -5.42 -15.79
CA GLU A 114 -10.00 -6.04 -17.05
C GLU A 114 -8.50 -6.34 -17.04
N ALA A 115 -7.68 -5.48 -16.44
CA ALA A 115 -6.24 -5.74 -16.30
C ALA A 115 -5.96 -6.98 -15.43
N LEU A 116 -6.72 -7.17 -14.34
CA LEU A 116 -6.61 -8.35 -13.47
C LEU A 116 -7.05 -9.63 -14.18
N GLU A 117 -8.07 -9.58 -15.03
CA GLU A 117 -8.47 -10.75 -15.82
C GLU A 117 -7.40 -11.13 -16.84
N VAL A 118 -6.81 -10.15 -17.53
CA VAL A 118 -5.67 -10.41 -18.44
C VAL A 118 -4.47 -10.95 -17.65
N ALA A 119 -4.22 -10.47 -16.44
CA ALA A 119 -3.16 -11.00 -15.58
C ALA A 119 -3.35 -12.51 -15.28
N ARG A 120 -4.59 -12.92 -15.00
CA ARG A 120 -4.94 -14.34 -14.79
C ARG A 120 -4.73 -15.17 -16.05
N GLN A 121 -5.04 -14.62 -17.23
CA GLN A 121 -4.78 -15.28 -18.53
C GLN A 121 -3.28 -15.48 -18.78
N VAL A 122 -2.43 -14.51 -18.38
CA VAL A 122 -0.97 -14.67 -18.47
C VAL A 122 -0.49 -15.81 -17.58
N GLU A 123 -0.94 -15.86 -16.33
CA GLU A 123 -0.58 -16.93 -15.39
C GLU A 123 -1.02 -18.31 -15.93
N GLU A 124 -2.25 -18.42 -16.41
CA GLU A 124 -2.80 -19.65 -17.01
C GLU A 124 -1.98 -20.09 -18.25
N ALA A 125 -1.60 -19.15 -19.11
CA ALA A 125 -0.76 -19.43 -20.29
C ALA A 125 0.63 -19.95 -19.90
N ILE A 126 1.24 -19.41 -18.84
CA ILE A 126 2.54 -19.87 -18.33
C ILE A 126 2.41 -21.24 -17.66
N GLU A 127 1.37 -21.46 -16.84
CA GLU A 127 1.16 -22.69 -16.09
C GLU A 127 0.81 -23.89 -16.96
N THR A 128 0.03 -23.67 -18.02
CA THR A 128 -0.43 -24.72 -18.94
C THR A 128 0.51 -24.94 -20.13
N SER A 129 1.61 -24.18 -20.18
CA SER A 129 2.55 -24.24 -21.29
C SER A 129 3.21 -25.61 -21.46
N THR A 130 3.34 -26.03 -22.71
CA THR A 130 4.11 -27.21 -23.12
C THR A 130 5.40 -26.85 -23.87
N ASP A 131 5.62 -25.54 -24.10
CA ASP A 131 6.75 -24.95 -24.81
C ASP A 131 7.49 -23.99 -23.88
N TYR A 132 8.71 -24.36 -23.47
CA TYR A 132 9.50 -23.62 -22.49
C TYR A 132 10.61 -22.76 -23.13
N VAL A 133 10.47 -22.44 -24.42
CA VAL A 133 11.44 -21.64 -25.17
C VAL A 133 11.64 -20.28 -24.49
N ASP A 134 12.89 -20.02 -24.08
CA ASP A 134 13.37 -18.80 -23.42
C ASP A 134 12.74 -18.48 -22.05
N PHE A 135 12.08 -19.47 -21.42
CA PHE A 135 11.45 -19.28 -20.10
C PHE A 135 12.43 -18.84 -19.01
N ASP A 136 13.71 -19.17 -19.17
CA ASP A 136 14.79 -18.81 -18.22
C ASP A 136 15.18 -17.32 -18.25
N ASP A 137 14.83 -16.59 -19.31
CA ASP A 137 15.02 -15.13 -19.43
C ASP A 137 13.68 -14.37 -19.32
N PHE A 138 12.60 -14.97 -19.81
CA PHE A 138 11.31 -14.32 -20.02
C PHE A 138 10.39 -14.33 -18.80
N VAL A 139 10.13 -15.50 -18.21
CA VAL A 139 8.96 -15.70 -17.33
C VAL A 139 9.06 -14.88 -16.04
N ALA A 140 10.24 -14.82 -15.42
CA ALA A 140 10.44 -14.02 -14.22
C ALA A 140 10.05 -12.54 -14.43
N CYS A 141 10.31 -12.02 -15.63
CA CYS A 141 10.02 -10.64 -15.98
C CYS A 141 8.52 -10.37 -16.20
N MET A 142 7.72 -11.38 -16.55
CA MET A 142 6.28 -11.24 -16.78
C MET A 142 5.49 -11.08 -15.47
N PHE A 143 6.03 -11.56 -14.35
CA PHE A 143 5.39 -11.43 -13.05
C PHE A 143 5.47 -10.01 -12.45
N PHE A 144 6.37 -9.14 -12.93
CA PHE A 144 6.42 -7.74 -12.46
C PHE A 144 5.17 -6.94 -12.84
N PRO A 145 4.75 -6.85 -14.12
CA PRO A 145 3.52 -6.13 -14.47
C PRO A 145 2.26 -6.76 -13.84
N ILE A 146 2.21 -8.08 -13.67
CA ILE A 146 1.13 -8.77 -12.94
C ILE A 146 1.07 -8.32 -11.48
N GLY A 147 2.20 -8.42 -10.76
CA GLY A 147 2.28 -8.02 -9.35
C GLY A 147 2.03 -6.53 -9.15
N ALA A 148 2.54 -5.69 -10.05
CA ALA A 148 2.29 -4.25 -10.07
C ALA A 148 0.79 -3.93 -10.17
N THR A 149 0.07 -4.66 -11.03
CA THR A 149 -1.37 -4.47 -11.21
C THR A 149 -2.13 -4.81 -9.93
N ARG A 150 -1.83 -5.96 -9.31
CA ARG A 150 -2.43 -6.38 -8.03
C ARG A 150 -2.14 -5.39 -6.90
N LEU A 151 -0.91 -4.87 -6.83
CA LEU A 151 -0.55 -3.84 -5.86
C LEU A 151 -1.37 -2.55 -6.06
N MET A 152 -1.56 -2.10 -7.30
CA MET A 152 -2.34 -0.88 -7.60
C MET A 152 -3.84 -1.02 -7.29
N THR A 153 -4.36 -2.24 -7.24
CA THR A 153 -5.74 -2.54 -6.87
C THR A 153 -5.91 -2.91 -5.39
N GLY A 154 -4.82 -2.91 -4.61
CA GLY A 154 -4.83 -3.26 -3.20
C GLY A 154 -4.86 -4.76 -2.89
N ASP A 155 -4.71 -5.62 -3.90
CA ASP A 155 -4.53 -7.07 -3.72
C ASP A 155 -3.09 -7.38 -3.32
N LEU A 156 -2.75 -7.08 -2.06
CA LEU A 156 -1.42 -7.31 -1.52
C LEU A 156 -1.05 -8.80 -1.50
N ALA A 157 -2.01 -9.69 -1.21
CA ALA A 157 -1.77 -11.13 -1.14
C ALA A 157 -1.41 -11.70 -2.52
N GLY A 158 -2.16 -11.34 -3.55
CA GLY A 158 -1.82 -11.71 -4.92
C GLY A 158 -0.53 -11.03 -5.41
N GLY A 159 -0.26 -9.79 -5.00
CA GLY A 159 1.02 -9.12 -5.25
C GLY A 159 2.21 -9.89 -4.67
N ILE A 160 2.13 -10.31 -3.40
CA ILE A 160 3.12 -11.17 -2.73
C ILE A 160 3.30 -12.47 -3.51
N ALA A 161 2.21 -13.11 -3.94
CA ALA A 161 2.27 -14.35 -4.72
C ALA A 161 3.00 -14.16 -6.07
N SER A 162 2.69 -13.08 -6.80
CA SER A 162 3.34 -12.74 -8.08
C SER A 162 4.83 -12.47 -7.92
N PHE A 163 5.22 -11.63 -6.98
CA PHE A 163 6.64 -11.31 -6.79
C PHE A 163 7.42 -12.50 -6.20
N SER A 164 6.77 -13.36 -5.42
CA SER A 164 7.33 -14.66 -5.03
C SER A 164 7.54 -15.58 -6.24
N SER A 165 6.60 -15.61 -7.20
CA SER A 165 6.78 -16.32 -8.46
C SER A 165 7.94 -15.74 -9.28
N ALA A 166 8.03 -14.40 -9.42
CA ALA A 166 9.15 -13.74 -10.08
C ALA A 166 10.49 -14.17 -9.46
N LEU A 167 10.56 -14.18 -8.12
CA LEU A 167 11.76 -14.58 -7.38
C LEU A 167 12.09 -16.06 -7.61
N ARG A 168 11.11 -16.96 -7.53
CA ARG A 168 11.32 -18.40 -7.79
C ARG A 168 11.83 -18.63 -9.21
N TRP A 169 11.17 -18.04 -10.21
CA TRP A 169 11.56 -18.19 -11.62
C TRP A 169 12.94 -17.61 -11.91
N SER A 170 13.31 -16.48 -11.29
CA SER A 170 14.65 -15.89 -11.45
C SER A 170 15.80 -16.77 -10.93
N ARG A 171 15.49 -17.77 -10.10
CA ARG A 171 16.43 -18.75 -9.53
C ARG A 171 16.31 -20.15 -10.11
N HIS A 172 15.25 -20.44 -10.86
CA HIS A 172 14.87 -21.81 -11.18
C HIS A 172 15.92 -22.52 -12.06
N TRP A 173 16.43 -21.82 -13.07
CA TRP A 173 17.39 -22.36 -14.05
C TRP A 173 18.81 -21.89 -13.77
N ARG A 174 19.11 -20.67 -14.20
CA ARG A 174 20.36 -19.95 -13.97
C ARG A 174 20.03 -18.63 -13.28
N PRO A 175 20.88 -18.12 -12.36
CA PRO A 175 20.65 -16.83 -11.74
C PRO A 175 20.36 -15.75 -12.78
N HIS A 176 19.18 -15.13 -12.66
CA HIS A 176 18.71 -14.08 -13.55
C HIS A 176 18.87 -12.70 -12.88
N PRO A 177 19.30 -11.64 -13.59
CA PRO A 177 19.44 -10.30 -13.02
C PRO A 177 18.14 -9.73 -12.41
N ALA A 178 16.98 -10.25 -12.84
CA ALA A 178 15.68 -9.93 -12.26
C ALA A 178 15.55 -10.30 -10.77
N GLU A 179 16.39 -11.19 -10.21
CA GLU A 179 16.28 -11.64 -8.83
C GLU A 179 16.26 -10.46 -7.84
N ARG A 180 17.18 -9.50 -8.00
CA ARG A 180 17.27 -8.34 -7.09
C ARG A 180 15.99 -7.50 -7.12
N HIS A 181 15.42 -7.33 -8.32
CA HIS A 181 14.19 -6.57 -8.50
C HIS A 181 13.02 -7.34 -7.87
N ALA A 182 12.91 -8.64 -8.10
CA ALA A 182 11.86 -9.47 -7.51
C ALA A 182 11.88 -9.43 -5.99
N ARG A 183 13.07 -9.49 -5.37
CA ARG A 183 13.25 -9.30 -3.92
C ARG A 183 12.75 -7.94 -3.46
N ASN A 184 13.12 -6.87 -4.15
CA ASN A 184 12.74 -5.50 -3.78
C ASN A 184 11.22 -5.25 -3.87
N TYR A 185 10.57 -5.71 -4.94
CA TYR A 185 9.10 -5.62 -5.08
C TYR A 185 8.38 -6.47 -4.03
N LEU A 186 8.86 -7.69 -3.76
CA LEU A 186 8.31 -8.55 -2.72
C LEU A 186 8.46 -7.91 -1.33
N ALA A 187 9.63 -7.36 -1.01
CA ALA A 187 9.90 -6.68 0.26
C ALA A 187 9.02 -5.43 0.44
N THR A 188 8.86 -4.63 -0.62
CA THR A 188 7.96 -3.47 -0.62
C THR A 188 6.51 -3.89 -0.33
N THR A 189 6.04 -4.96 -0.97
CA THR A 189 4.67 -5.45 -0.81
C THR A 189 4.43 -6.05 0.58
N LEU A 190 5.42 -6.79 1.12
CA LEU A 190 5.37 -7.31 2.49
C LEU A 190 5.37 -6.19 3.54
N ALA A 191 6.19 -5.16 3.36
CA ALA A 191 6.22 -4.01 4.25
C ALA A 191 4.87 -3.26 4.24
N LEU A 192 4.22 -3.10 3.08
CA LEU A 192 2.87 -2.54 2.99
C LEU A 192 1.81 -3.43 3.64
N ALA A 193 1.99 -4.75 3.60
CA ALA A 193 1.15 -5.70 4.33
C ALA A 193 1.41 -5.71 5.85
N GLY A 194 2.42 -4.97 6.31
CA GLY A 194 2.80 -4.85 7.72
C GLY A 194 3.77 -5.94 8.21
N ASP A 195 4.31 -6.79 7.33
CA ASP A 195 5.33 -7.80 7.68
C ASP A 195 6.74 -7.28 7.36
N TYR A 196 7.18 -6.32 8.18
CA TYR A 196 8.49 -5.67 8.05
C TYR A 196 9.64 -6.63 8.30
N ARG A 197 9.44 -7.65 9.14
CA ARG A 197 10.45 -8.66 9.44
C ARG A 197 10.74 -9.52 8.21
N ALA A 198 9.71 -10.08 7.57
CA ALA A 198 9.89 -10.85 6.34
C ALA A 198 10.44 -9.97 5.20
N ALA A 199 10.01 -8.71 5.12
CA ALA A 199 10.54 -7.75 4.15
C ALA A 199 12.04 -7.49 4.34
N ALA A 200 12.50 -7.32 5.58
CA ALA A 200 13.90 -7.08 5.91
C ALA A 200 14.83 -8.26 5.57
N GLU A 201 14.33 -9.50 5.56
CA GLU A 201 15.13 -10.68 5.18
C GLU A 201 15.44 -10.74 3.68
N LEU A 202 14.70 -9.98 2.85
CA LEU A 202 14.83 -10.04 1.39
C LEU A 202 15.84 -9.05 0.82
N VAL A 203 16.08 -7.93 1.51
CA VAL A 203 16.85 -6.79 1.03
C VAL A 203 18.00 -6.44 1.97
N ASP A 204 19.11 -5.99 1.39
CA ASP A 204 20.21 -5.41 2.14
C ASP A 204 19.98 -3.90 2.25
N LEU A 205 19.66 -3.42 3.45
CA LEU A 205 19.32 -2.02 3.70
C LEU A 205 20.51 -1.06 3.52
N ASP A 206 21.74 -1.58 3.52
CA ASP A 206 22.94 -0.76 3.38
C ASP A 206 23.38 -0.63 1.91
N GLN A 207 22.72 -1.34 0.97
CA GLN A 207 23.00 -1.22 -0.45
C GLN A 207 22.20 -0.09 -1.12
N PRO A 208 22.82 0.69 -2.03
CA PRO A 208 22.11 1.71 -2.78
C PRO A 208 21.08 1.06 -3.69
N VAL A 209 19.87 1.59 -3.59
CA VAL A 209 18.66 1.04 -4.21
C VAL A 209 18.61 1.29 -5.72
N ARG A 210 19.16 2.42 -6.17
CA ARG A 210 19.20 2.83 -7.58
C ARG A 210 20.62 2.88 -8.08
N GLN A 211 20.86 2.23 -9.21
CA GLN A 211 22.17 2.11 -9.84
C GLN A 211 22.10 2.26 -11.37
N SER A 212 20.89 2.22 -11.95
CA SER A 212 20.68 2.23 -13.40
C SER A 212 20.36 3.62 -13.95
N GLU A 213 20.62 3.84 -15.23
CA GLU A 213 20.35 5.11 -15.91
C GLU A 213 18.84 5.32 -16.17
N PRO A 214 18.30 6.54 -15.98
CA PRO A 214 16.91 6.85 -16.30
C PRO A 214 16.53 6.52 -17.75
N GLY A 215 15.30 6.01 -17.96
CA GLY A 215 14.81 5.63 -19.29
C GLY A 215 15.15 4.20 -19.72
N THR A 216 15.85 3.44 -18.87
CA THR A 216 16.14 2.02 -19.07
C THR A 216 15.11 1.11 -18.39
N LEU A 217 14.98 -0.14 -18.86
CA LEU A 217 14.14 -1.14 -18.19
C LEU A 217 14.66 -1.47 -16.78
N ALA A 218 15.99 -1.54 -16.62
CA ALA A 218 16.62 -1.72 -15.32
C ALA A 218 16.20 -0.63 -14.33
N PHE A 219 16.22 0.64 -14.75
CA PHE A 219 15.76 1.75 -13.93
C PHE A 219 14.27 1.68 -13.60
N LEU A 220 13.41 1.29 -14.56
CA LEU A 220 11.98 1.08 -14.30
C LEU A 220 11.76 0.04 -13.19
N TYR A 221 12.49 -1.08 -13.23
CA TYR A 221 12.39 -2.14 -12.22
C TYR A 221 13.05 -1.75 -10.88
N GLU A 222 14.04 -0.86 -10.88
CA GLU A 222 14.55 -0.27 -9.64
C GLU A 222 13.50 0.64 -8.99
N CYS A 223 12.74 1.40 -9.79
CA CYS A 223 11.78 2.37 -9.26
C CYS A 223 10.67 1.73 -8.42
N GLY A 224 10.00 0.68 -8.91
CA GLY A 224 8.90 0.07 -8.16
C GLY A 224 9.32 -0.71 -6.91
N GLY A 225 10.58 -1.20 -6.87
CA GLY A 225 11.15 -1.84 -5.69
C GLY A 225 11.83 -0.89 -4.70
N ALA A 226 11.96 0.40 -5.04
CA ALA A 226 12.84 1.29 -4.30
C ALA A 226 12.32 1.72 -2.92
N PHE A 227 11.03 1.53 -2.66
CA PHE A 227 10.37 1.99 -1.44
C PHE A 227 10.57 1.03 -0.27
N GLY A 228 10.90 -0.23 -0.54
CA GLY A 228 11.08 -1.27 0.48
C GLY A 228 11.98 -0.86 1.64
N PRO A 229 13.23 -0.40 1.39
CA PRO A 229 14.14 0.00 2.47
C PRO A 229 13.58 1.11 3.37
N ALA A 230 12.93 2.12 2.79
CA ALA A 230 12.31 3.20 3.56
C ALA A 230 11.16 2.66 4.44
N LEU A 231 10.26 1.85 3.87
CA LEU A 231 9.13 1.26 4.60
C LEU A 231 9.58 0.29 5.70
N ILE A 232 10.63 -0.51 5.44
CA ILE A 232 11.22 -1.42 6.43
C ILE A 232 11.84 -0.64 7.58
N ALA A 233 12.67 0.38 7.29
CA ALA A 233 13.29 1.21 8.32
C ALA A 233 12.25 2.00 9.13
N LEU A 234 11.21 2.51 8.46
CA LEU A 234 10.03 3.08 9.09
C LEU A 234 9.41 2.07 10.06
N GLY A 235 9.02 0.89 9.58
CA GLY A 235 8.42 -0.18 10.38
C GLY A 235 9.25 -0.58 11.60
N ALA A 236 10.58 -0.63 11.45
CA ALA A 236 11.52 -0.89 12.55
C ALA A 236 11.69 0.29 13.54
N HIS A 237 11.07 1.43 13.25
CA HIS A 237 11.24 2.70 13.97
C HIS A 237 12.71 3.17 14.01
N ASP A 238 13.45 2.95 12.92
CA ASP A 238 14.83 3.40 12.72
C ASP A 238 14.85 4.74 11.96
N ARG A 239 14.98 5.82 12.71
CA ARG A 239 14.92 7.19 12.17
C ARG A 239 16.02 7.48 11.16
N GLU A 240 17.25 7.06 11.44
CA GLU A 240 18.42 7.40 10.63
C GLU A 240 18.37 6.67 9.30
N ARG A 241 18.10 5.35 9.33
CA ARG A 241 17.94 4.57 8.09
C ARG A 241 16.74 5.00 7.28
N ALA A 242 15.61 5.32 7.92
CA ALA A 242 14.43 5.82 7.22
C ALA A 242 14.72 7.14 6.50
N ALA A 243 15.39 8.09 7.16
CA ALA A 243 15.80 9.36 6.54
C ALA A 243 16.74 9.14 5.35
N ALA A 244 17.79 8.32 5.53
CA ALA A 244 18.75 8.01 4.47
C ALA A 244 18.10 7.33 3.26
N ALA A 245 17.17 6.40 3.49
CA ALA A 245 16.43 5.74 2.42
C ALA A 245 15.49 6.70 1.68
N LEU A 246 14.81 7.60 2.40
CA LEU A 246 13.94 8.62 1.80
C LEU A 246 14.73 9.62 0.95
N ASP A 247 15.91 10.05 1.40
CA ASP A 247 16.79 10.94 0.63
C ASP A 247 17.25 10.30 -0.69
N GLN A 248 17.39 8.98 -0.73
CA GLN A 248 17.75 8.22 -1.95
C GLN A 248 16.59 8.06 -2.95
N LEU A 249 15.35 8.38 -2.58
CA LEU A 249 14.20 8.22 -3.49
C LEU A 249 14.18 9.22 -4.65
N ASP A 250 15.03 10.26 -4.62
CA ASP A 250 15.22 11.27 -5.67
C ASP A 250 13.93 11.98 -6.13
N ASP A 251 14.04 13.04 -6.93
CA ASP A 251 12.85 13.65 -7.56
C ASP A 251 12.15 12.70 -8.56
N ALA A 252 12.81 11.62 -8.97
CA ALA A 252 12.28 10.63 -9.93
C ALA A 252 11.18 9.70 -9.35
N ALA A 253 11.18 9.38 -8.05
CA ALA A 253 10.07 8.64 -7.42
C ALA A 253 8.76 9.45 -7.39
N ARG A 254 8.84 10.77 -7.54
CA ARG A 254 7.67 11.67 -7.58
C ARG A 254 6.94 11.65 -8.94
N THR A 255 7.42 10.86 -9.90
CA THR A 255 6.83 10.71 -11.25
C THR A 255 6.63 9.26 -11.68
N ASP A 256 6.85 8.29 -10.80
CA ASP A 256 6.70 6.86 -11.08
C ASP A 256 5.24 6.39 -10.89
N GLU A 257 4.87 5.23 -11.45
CA GLU A 257 3.54 4.63 -11.25
C GLU A 257 3.22 4.31 -9.77
N PHE A 258 4.27 4.19 -8.94
CA PHE A 258 4.18 3.99 -7.50
C PHE A 258 4.52 5.25 -6.67
N TRP A 259 4.41 6.45 -7.24
CA TRP A 259 4.71 7.73 -6.54
C TRP A 259 4.07 7.86 -5.15
N TRP A 260 2.88 7.27 -4.98
CA TRP A 260 2.11 7.29 -3.74
C TRP A 260 2.80 6.56 -2.60
N LEU A 261 3.68 5.58 -2.87
CA LEU A 261 4.52 4.93 -1.85
C LEU A 261 5.55 5.87 -1.25
N GLY A 262 6.15 6.73 -2.07
CA GLY A 262 7.07 7.76 -1.60
C GLY A 262 6.36 8.79 -0.73
N VAL A 263 5.15 9.20 -1.13
CA VAL A 263 4.30 10.12 -0.34
C VAL A 263 3.90 9.49 0.98
N HIS A 264 3.45 8.23 0.97
CA HIS A 264 3.11 7.46 2.16
C HIS A 264 4.30 7.37 3.15
N ALA A 265 5.47 6.93 2.66
CA ALA A 265 6.66 6.79 3.48
C ALA A 265 7.12 8.13 4.08
N GLN A 266 7.11 9.20 3.28
CA GLN A 266 7.47 10.54 3.75
C GLN A 266 6.45 11.09 4.77
N ALA A 267 5.16 10.83 4.58
CA ALA A 267 4.12 11.23 5.52
C ALA A 267 4.25 10.50 6.87
N LEU A 268 4.52 9.19 6.86
CA LEU A 268 4.82 8.43 8.07
C LEU A 268 6.05 9.00 8.80
N TRP A 269 7.12 9.30 8.08
CA TRP A 269 8.32 9.91 8.67
C TRP A 269 7.99 11.25 9.35
N GLN A 270 7.22 12.11 8.69
CA GLN A 270 6.79 13.39 9.24
C GLN A 270 5.89 13.21 10.48
N LEU A 271 5.01 12.22 10.48
CA LEU A 271 4.12 11.95 11.60
C LEU A 271 4.89 11.51 12.86
N HIS A 272 5.91 10.66 12.69
CA HIS A 272 6.68 10.08 13.79
C HIS A 272 7.80 10.99 14.29
N TRP A 273 8.58 11.60 13.39
CA TRP A 273 9.79 12.35 13.75
C TRP A 273 9.83 13.80 13.28
N GLY A 274 8.90 14.20 12.42
CA GLY A 274 8.81 15.55 11.87
C GLY A 274 7.57 16.31 12.34
N GLU A 275 7.01 17.12 11.44
CA GLU A 275 5.83 17.95 11.71
C GLU A 275 4.60 17.38 10.99
N PRO A 276 3.55 16.94 11.72
CA PRO A 276 2.35 16.34 11.08
C PRO A 276 1.63 17.28 10.10
N GLN A 277 1.78 18.59 10.23
CA GLN A 277 1.26 19.58 9.28
C GLN A 277 1.92 19.46 7.90
N GLU A 278 3.21 19.16 7.87
CA GLU A 278 3.96 18.93 6.62
C GLU A 278 3.51 17.62 5.96
N ALA A 279 3.19 16.58 6.75
CA ALA A 279 2.59 15.35 6.24
C ALA A 279 1.25 15.64 5.54
N ALA A 280 0.35 16.37 6.20
CA ALA A 280 -0.95 16.72 5.62
C ALA A 280 -0.81 17.54 4.33
N ALA A 281 0.04 18.58 4.35
CA ALA A 281 0.28 19.43 3.19
C ALA A 281 0.89 18.66 2.01
N LEU A 282 1.80 17.72 2.28
CA LEU A 282 2.40 16.84 1.27
C LEU A 282 1.34 15.96 0.60
N ILE A 283 0.47 15.32 1.39
CA ILE A 283 -0.54 14.41 0.87
C ILE A 283 -1.60 15.19 0.08
N GLU A 284 -2.12 16.30 0.63
CA GLU A 284 -3.11 17.16 -0.04
C GLU A 284 -2.60 17.64 -1.40
N ARG A 285 -1.36 18.17 -1.45
CA ARG A 285 -0.74 18.63 -2.69
C ARG A 285 -0.57 17.49 -3.70
N SER A 286 -0.17 16.32 -3.24
CA SER A 286 0.07 15.16 -4.11
C SER A 286 -1.25 14.63 -4.71
N LEU A 287 -2.31 14.49 -3.91
CA LEU A 287 -3.64 14.08 -4.38
C LEU A 287 -4.23 15.09 -5.38
N LEU A 288 -3.98 16.38 -5.20
CA LEU A 288 -4.38 17.40 -6.18
C LEU A 288 -3.57 17.32 -7.47
N THR A 289 -2.25 17.15 -7.37
CA THR A 289 -1.32 17.12 -8.51
C THR A 289 -1.55 15.89 -9.38
N PHE A 290 -1.72 14.72 -8.77
CA PHE A 290 -1.82 13.42 -9.44
C PHE A 290 -3.23 12.85 -9.43
N ARG A 291 -4.26 13.70 -9.38
CA ARG A 291 -5.68 13.27 -9.32
C ARG A 291 -6.10 12.27 -10.39
N GLN A 292 -5.48 12.31 -11.57
CA GLN A 292 -5.75 11.38 -12.67
C GLN A 292 -5.13 9.99 -12.45
N LEU A 293 -4.04 9.93 -11.67
CA LEU A 293 -3.31 8.70 -11.35
C LEU A 293 -3.73 8.10 -9.99
N ALA A 294 -4.54 8.82 -9.22
CA ALA A 294 -5.18 8.33 -8.00
C ALA A 294 -6.71 8.55 -8.05
N PRO A 295 -7.42 7.93 -9.02
CA PRO A 295 -8.88 7.96 -9.05
C PRO A 295 -9.46 7.29 -7.79
N ALA A 296 -10.68 7.69 -7.41
CA ALA A 296 -11.39 7.07 -6.29
C ALA A 296 -11.49 5.55 -6.49
N GLY A 297 -11.29 4.79 -5.41
CA GLY A 297 -11.22 3.32 -5.44
C GLY A 297 -9.84 2.73 -5.77
N SER A 298 -8.88 3.51 -6.27
CA SER A 298 -7.50 3.02 -6.45
C SER A 298 -6.78 2.85 -5.10
N MET A 299 -5.74 2.00 -5.07
CA MET A 299 -4.89 1.84 -3.88
C MET A 299 -4.19 3.16 -3.51
N ALA A 300 -3.67 3.89 -4.50
CA ALA A 300 -3.02 5.19 -4.29
C ALA A 300 -3.95 6.19 -3.58
N HIS A 301 -5.19 6.30 -4.04
CA HIS A 301 -6.18 7.18 -3.42
C HIS A 301 -6.54 6.71 -2.01
N THR A 302 -6.84 5.43 -1.85
CA THR A 302 -7.33 4.86 -0.59
C THR A 302 -6.28 4.95 0.52
N LEU A 303 -5.02 4.62 0.22
CA LEU A 303 -3.92 4.69 1.18
C LEU A 303 -3.66 6.13 1.60
N LEU A 304 -3.48 7.05 0.65
CA LEU A 304 -3.17 8.44 0.95
C LEU A 304 -4.31 9.18 1.65
N VAL A 305 -5.56 8.89 1.30
CA VAL A 305 -6.72 9.43 2.04
C VAL A 305 -6.73 8.92 3.48
N SER A 306 -6.39 7.65 3.70
CA SER A 306 -6.27 7.09 5.05
C SER A 306 -5.12 7.75 5.82
N ASP A 307 -3.95 7.92 5.22
CA ASP A 307 -2.80 8.61 5.82
C ASP A 307 -3.15 10.06 6.19
N LEU A 308 -3.89 10.76 5.32
CA LEU A 308 -4.33 12.14 5.58
C LEU A 308 -5.36 12.19 6.72
N ALA A 309 -6.31 11.25 6.75
CA ALA A 309 -7.28 11.14 7.84
C ALA A 309 -6.57 10.85 9.18
N ASP A 310 -5.59 9.97 9.18
CA ASP A 310 -4.77 9.64 10.36
C ASP A 310 -3.94 10.84 10.81
N THR A 311 -3.35 11.57 9.87
CA THR A 311 -2.63 12.81 10.17
C THR A 311 -3.56 13.87 10.78
N TYR A 312 -4.76 14.06 10.24
CA TYR A 312 -5.77 14.94 10.84
C TYR A 312 -6.19 14.50 12.24
N GLN A 313 -6.34 13.19 12.48
CA GLN A 313 -6.62 12.65 13.81
C GLN A 313 -5.48 12.97 14.80
N ALA A 314 -4.21 12.80 14.40
CA ALA A 314 -3.06 13.14 15.22
C ALA A 314 -2.97 14.65 15.53
N LEU A 315 -3.36 15.50 14.58
CA LEU A 315 -3.48 16.96 14.75
C LEU A 315 -4.70 17.38 15.58
N GLY A 316 -5.62 16.46 15.91
CA GLY A 316 -6.88 16.77 16.58
C GLY A 316 -7.94 17.43 15.69
N LEU A 317 -7.76 17.42 14.37
CA LEU A 317 -8.69 17.93 13.37
C LEU A 317 -9.76 16.89 13.02
N ILE A 318 -10.49 16.42 14.05
CA ILE A 318 -11.42 15.30 13.99
C ILE A 318 -12.51 15.49 12.93
N ASP A 319 -13.09 16.69 12.81
CA ASP A 319 -14.12 16.98 11.82
C ASP A 319 -13.60 16.83 10.38
N ARG A 320 -12.33 17.17 10.13
CA ARG A 320 -11.73 17.00 8.80
C ARG A 320 -11.48 15.53 8.49
N ALA A 321 -10.97 14.77 9.46
CA ALA A 321 -10.79 13.33 9.31
C ALA A 321 -12.11 12.61 9.02
N MET A 322 -13.16 12.92 9.77
CA MET A 322 -14.50 12.36 9.58
C MET A 322 -15.07 12.70 8.20
N ASN A 323 -15.07 13.98 7.84
CA ASN A 323 -15.57 14.43 6.53
C ASN A 323 -14.79 13.82 5.36
N LEU A 324 -13.50 13.54 5.54
CA LEU A 324 -12.66 12.92 4.52
C LEU A 324 -13.00 11.43 4.35
N LEU A 325 -13.12 10.69 5.45
CA LEU A 325 -13.46 9.28 5.42
C LEU A 325 -14.89 9.05 4.91
N ASP A 326 -15.84 9.95 5.18
CA ASP A 326 -17.24 9.81 4.75
C ASP A 326 -17.50 10.20 3.28
N GLN A 327 -16.46 10.55 2.51
CA GLN A 327 -16.61 10.89 1.10
C GLN A 327 -17.03 9.67 0.26
N PRO A 328 -17.91 9.85 -0.74
CA PRO A 328 -18.23 8.80 -1.70
C PRO A 328 -16.98 8.32 -2.44
N GLY A 329 -16.85 7.00 -2.64
CA GLY A 329 -15.72 6.40 -3.37
C GLY A 329 -14.52 6.01 -2.52
N ILE A 330 -14.55 6.27 -1.20
CA ILE A 330 -13.60 5.71 -0.25
C ILE A 330 -14.09 4.31 0.15
N ALA A 331 -13.31 3.29 -0.19
CA ALA A 331 -13.61 1.91 0.16
C ALA A 331 -13.70 1.75 1.69
N ALA A 332 -14.84 1.27 2.19
CA ALA A 332 -15.13 1.23 3.61
C ALA A 332 -14.44 0.04 4.34
N ASP A 333 -13.93 -0.93 3.59
CA ASP A 333 -13.54 -2.26 4.04
C ASP A 333 -12.05 -2.57 3.84
N THR A 334 -11.24 -1.61 3.38
CA THR A 334 -9.78 -1.79 3.34
C THR A 334 -9.17 -1.69 4.74
N PRO A 335 -7.97 -2.26 5.01
CA PRO A 335 -7.33 -2.21 6.32
C PRO A 335 -7.14 -0.79 6.81
N TRP A 336 -6.60 0.07 5.95
CA TRP A 336 -6.22 1.43 6.31
C TRP A 336 -7.46 2.25 6.65
N THR A 337 -8.51 2.18 5.83
CA THR A 337 -9.76 2.92 6.10
C THR A 337 -10.50 2.36 7.31
N LEU A 338 -10.54 1.03 7.49
CA LEU A 338 -11.19 0.38 8.63
C LEU A 338 -10.49 0.73 9.95
N MET A 339 -9.15 0.61 10.01
CA MET A 339 -8.37 1.01 11.17
C MET A 339 -8.51 2.51 11.46
N SER A 340 -8.45 3.36 10.42
CA SER A 340 -8.61 4.81 10.56
C SER A 340 -9.98 5.19 11.14
N ARG A 341 -11.07 4.57 10.67
CA ARG A 341 -12.43 4.77 11.20
C ARG A 341 -12.59 4.23 12.63
N ALA A 342 -12.03 3.06 12.93
CA ALA A 342 -12.09 2.49 14.27
C ALA A 342 -11.35 3.38 15.28
N ARG A 343 -10.18 3.90 14.90
CA ARG A 343 -9.44 4.88 15.68
C ARG A 343 -10.25 6.17 15.88
N LEU A 344 -10.86 6.69 14.82
CA LEU A 344 -11.72 7.87 14.89
C LEU A 344 -12.86 7.67 15.89
N HIS A 345 -13.52 6.51 15.88
CA HIS A 345 -14.54 6.16 16.87
C HIS A 345 -14.02 6.18 18.32
N ASN A 346 -12.81 5.67 18.57
CA ASN A 346 -12.18 5.80 19.89
C ASN A 346 -11.94 7.26 20.27
N LEU A 347 -11.45 8.09 19.34
CA LEU A 347 -11.16 9.51 19.58
C LEU A 347 -12.42 10.35 19.80
N THR A 348 -13.56 9.98 19.20
CA THR A 348 -14.84 10.65 19.38
C THR A 348 -15.67 10.12 20.56
N GLY A 349 -15.13 9.18 21.35
CA GLY A 349 -15.83 8.62 22.52
C GLY A 349 -16.86 7.53 22.21
N ASN A 350 -16.75 6.88 21.04
CA ASN A 350 -17.61 5.78 20.59
C ASN A 350 -16.85 4.43 20.52
N PRO A 351 -16.14 3.98 21.58
CA PRO A 351 -15.27 2.79 21.51
C PRO A 351 -16.01 1.47 21.23
N ARG A 352 -17.32 1.39 21.50
CA ARG A 352 -18.12 0.21 21.10
C ARG A 352 -18.24 0.10 19.58
N ALA A 353 -18.42 1.23 18.88
CA ALA A 353 -18.47 1.24 17.43
C ALA A 353 -17.12 0.84 16.82
N ALA A 354 -16.01 1.25 17.44
CA ALA A 354 -14.67 0.80 17.07
C ALA A 354 -14.54 -0.73 17.16
N LEU A 355 -15.00 -1.33 18.27
CA LEU A 355 -14.97 -2.80 18.45
C LEU A 355 -15.95 -3.52 17.52
N GLU A 356 -17.13 -2.96 17.26
CA GLU A 356 -18.10 -3.51 16.30
C GLU A 356 -17.49 -3.52 14.88
N LEU A 357 -16.81 -2.44 14.49
CA LEU A 357 -16.14 -2.32 13.19
C LEU A 357 -14.97 -3.29 13.02
N LEU A 358 -14.17 -3.49 14.07
CA LEU A 358 -13.05 -4.44 14.06
C LEU A 358 -13.52 -5.89 14.30
N GLY A 359 -14.74 -6.12 14.79
CA GLY A 359 -15.30 -7.45 15.05
C GLY A 359 -14.51 -8.32 16.05
N THR A 360 -15.03 -9.52 16.34
CA THR A 360 -14.36 -10.54 17.17
C THR A 360 -13.65 -11.62 16.34
N ASP A 361 -14.19 -11.97 15.17
CA ASP A 361 -13.70 -13.03 14.26
C ASP A 361 -13.81 -12.70 12.75
N GLY A 362 -14.34 -11.53 12.37
CA GLY A 362 -14.94 -11.30 11.05
C GLY A 362 -14.02 -10.87 9.89
N VAL A 363 -12.75 -10.55 10.12
CA VAL A 363 -11.81 -10.13 9.05
C VAL A 363 -10.61 -11.07 8.95
N ARG A 364 -10.79 -12.34 9.32
CA ARG A 364 -9.73 -13.35 9.31
C ARG A 364 -9.25 -13.77 7.91
N THR A 365 -9.92 -13.35 6.82
CA THR A 365 -9.59 -13.79 5.46
C THR A 365 -8.99 -12.72 4.55
N ALA A 366 -9.14 -11.42 4.85
CA ALA A 366 -8.63 -10.37 3.97
C ALA A 366 -7.20 -9.91 4.34
N PHE A 367 -6.82 -9.97 5.63
CA PHE A 367 -5.59 -9.35 6.13
C PHE A 367 -4.77 -10.34 6.98
N LEU A 368 -4.04 -11.20 6.27
CA LEU A 368 -3.03 -12.07 6.85
C LEU A 368 -1.65 -11.53 6.47
N PRO A 369 -0.81 -11.14 7.46
CA PRO A 369 -1.06 -11.18 8.90
C PRO A 369 -1.95 -10.02 9.40
N THR A 370 -2.59 -10.20 10.56
CA THR A 370 -3.35 -9.11 11.21
C THR A 370 -2.38 -8.05 11.76
N PRO A 371 -2.52 -6.76 11.41
CA PRO A 371 -1.58 -5.72 11.83
C PRO A 371 -1.54 -5.50 13.35
N ALA A 372 -0.39 -5.10 13.91
CA ALA A 372 -0.27 -4.79 15.33
C ALA A 372 -1.20 -3.64 15.76
N SER A 373 -1.32 -2.61 14.92
CA SER A 373 -2.22 -1.46 15.13
C SER A 373 -3.68 -1.87 15.32
N TRP A 374 -4.14 -2.95 14.68
CA TRP A 374 -5.49 -3.48 14.88
C TRP A 374 -5.73 -3.86 16.35
N HIS A 375 -4.78 -4.59 16.94
CA HIS A 375 -4.86 -5.02 18.32
C HIS A 375 -4.75 -3.82 19.28
N LEU A 376 -3.95 -2.82 18.95
CA LEU A 376 -3.79 -1.61 19.77
C LEU A 376 -5.03 -0.71 19.74
N ILE A 377 -5.68 -0.54 18.58
CA ILE A 377 -6.96 0.20 18.50
C ILE A 377 -8.03 -0.51 19.36
N ARG A 378 -8.06 -1.85 19.38
CA ARG A 378 -8.94 -2.62 20.27
C ARG A 378 -8.58 -2.46 21.74
N ALA A 379 -7.29 -2.48 22.08
CA ALA A 379 -6.82 -2.25 23.45
C ALA A 379 -7.24 -0.86 23.94
N ASN A 380 -7.06 0.17 23.11
CA ASN A 380 -7.51 1.53 23.36
C ASN A 380 -9.04 1.58 23.58
N ALA A 381 -9.82 0.89 22.76
CA ALA A 381 -11.28 0.84 22.87
C ALA A 381 -11.74 0.17 24.19
N HIS A 382 -11.18 -0.99 24.53
CA HIS A 382 -11.48 -1.68 25.79
C HIS A 382 -11.06 -0.86 27.01
N HIS A 383 -9.94 -0.16 26.93
CA HIS A 383 -9.48 0.72 27.98
C HIS A 383 -10.42 1.94 28.18
N LEU A 384 -10.90 2.56 27.09
CA LEU A 384 -11.91 3.62 27.15
C LEU A 384 -13.25 3.13 27.77
N LEU A 385 -13.56 1.84 27.60
CA LEU A 385 -14.70 1.17 28.22
C LEU A 385 -14.45 0.67 29.65
N GLN A 386 -13.25 0.92 30.21
CA GLN A 386 -12.84 0.45 31.55
C GLN A 386 -12.88 -1.09 31.68
N ASN A 387 -12.63 -1.81 30.59
CA ASN A 387 -12.51 -3.26 30.58
C ASN A 387 -11.02 -3.64 30.50
N ASP A 388 -10.33 -3.55 31.64
CA ASP A 388 -8.88 -3.72 31.70
C ASP A 388 -8.41 -5.15 31.35
N ASP A 389 -9.22 -6.17 31.64
CA ASP A 389 -8.92 -7.56 31.28
C ASP A 389 -8.85 -7.73 29.76
N ARG A 390 -9.87 -7.23 29.05
CA ARG A 390 -9.88 -7.26 27.57
C ARG A 390 -8.84 -6.32 26.96
N ALA A 391 -8.54 -5.20 27.61
CA ALA A 391 -7.46 -4.34 27.18
C ALA A 391 -6.10 -5.07 27.29
N ASN A 392 -5.83 -5.78 28.39
CA ASN A 392 -4.63 -6.60 28.56
C ASN A 392 -4.53 -7.72 27.52
N GLU A 393 -5.63 -8.42 27.25
CA GLU A 393 -5.69 -9.46 26.22
C GLU A 393 -5.31 -8.88 24.83
N ALA A 394 -5.88 -7.73 24.48
CA ALA A 394 -5.57 -7.04 23.23
C ALA A 394 -4.11 -6.54 23.18
N LEU A 395 -3.56 -6.04 24.28
CA LEU A 395 -2.13 -5.66 24.37
C LEU A 395 -1.20 -6.87 24.19
N GLY A 396 -1.52 -8.02 24.79
CA GLY A 396 -0.76 -9.25 24.60
C GLY A 396 -0.73 -9.70 23.13
N ASN A 397 -1.89 -9.64 22.46
CA ASN A 397 -1.96 -9.93 21.02
C ASN A 397 -1.16 -8.91 20.19
N ALA A 398 -1.22 -7.62 20.54
CA ALA A 398 -0.42 -6.59 19.90
C ALA A 398 1.08 -6.86 20.06
N ALA A 399 1.55 -7.17 21.28
CA ALA A 399 2.96 -7.48 21.54
C ALA A 399 3.45 -8.67 20.71
N VAL A 400 2.65 -9.75 20.61
CA VAL A 400 2.96 -10.89 19.74
C VAL A 400 3.05 -10.47 18.27
N ALA A 401 2.11 -9.65 17.79
CA ALA A 401 2.12 -9.17 16.41
C ALA A 401 3.36 -8.29 16.13
N ILE A 402 3.69 -7.35 17.02
CA ILE A 402 4.88 -6.48 16.89
C ILE A 402 6.16 -7.32 16.80
N THR A 403 6.33 -8.30 17.69
CA THR A 403 7.52 -9.17 17.69
C THR A 403 7.60 -10.07 16.45
N LYS A 404 6.46 -10.60 15.98
CA LYS A 404 6.42 -11.48 14.80
C LYS A 404 6.65 -10.71 13.51
N LEU A 405 6.01 -9.56 13.37
CA LEU A 405 5.97 -8.78 12.12
C LEU A 405 7.04 -7.70 12.05
N GLY A 406 7.68 -7.35 13.18
CA GLY A 406 8.63 -6.24 13.25
C GLY A 406 7.98 -4.85 13.18
N ASP A 407 6.65 -4.75 13.37
CA ASP A 407 5.89 -3.48 13.32
C ASP A 407 6.07 -2.66 14.60
N ARG A 408 7.23 -2.00 14.71
CA ARG A 408 7.59 -1.16 15.86
C ARG A 408 6.90 0.21 15.79
N LEU A 409 6.48 0.67 14.61
CA LEU A 409 5.66 1.88 14.45
C LEU A 409 4.34 1.80 15.19
N ALA A 410 3.72 0.61 15.22
CA ALA A 410 2.45 0.40 15.89
C ALA A 410 2.45 0.87 17.36
N PHE A 411 3.59 0.87 18.06
CA PHE A 411 3.67 1.41 19.43
C PHE A 411 3.07 2.82 19.57
N ALA A 412 3.18 3.64 18.53
CA ALA A 412 2.69 5.01 18.51
C ALA A 412 1.14 5.10 18.46
N GLU A 413 0.46 4.01 18.09
CA GLU A 413 -0.99 3.82 18.18
C GLU A 413 -1.47 3.67 19.63
N CYS A 414 -0.61 3.17 20.52
CA CYS A 414 -0.98 2.84 21.88
C CYS A 414 -1.29 4.10 22.68
N ALA A 415 -2.45 4.12 23.35
CA ALA A 415 -2.81 5.21 24.25
C ALA A 415 -1.74 5.41 25.33
N ALA A 416 -1.50 6.66 25.72
CA ALA A 416 -0.49 7.02 26.73
C ALA A 416 -0.58 6.17 28.01
N ASP A 417 -1.80 5.97 28.50
CA ASP A 417 -2.09 5.21 29.73
C ASP A 417 -1.79 3.70 29.62
N LEU A 418 -1.64 3.17 28.41
CA LEU A 418 -1.38 1.75 28.15
C LEU A 418 0.08 1.46 27.76
N ARG A 419 0.89 2.49 27.50
CA ARG A 419 2.23 2.30 26.93
C ARG A 419 3.18 1.53 27.84
N ASP A 420 3.18 1.80 29.14
CA ASP A 420 4.01 1.04 30.09
C ASP A 420 3.63 -0.44 30.13
N ARG A 421 2.33 -0.75 30.00
CA ARG A 421 1.81 -2.13 29.94
C ARG A 421 2.26 -2.82 28.65
N LEU A 422 2.22 -2.12 27.51
CA LEU A 422 2.70 -2.67 26.23
C LEU A 422 4.22 -2.88 26.24
N ALA A 423 4.98 -1.88 26.72
CA ALA A 423 6.44 -1.92 26.79
C ALA A 423 6.95 -3.09 27.64
N ALA A 424 6.22 -3.47 28.70
CA ALA A 424 6.55 -4.64 29.51
C ALA A 424 6.36 -6.00 28.79
N LEU A 425 5.70 -6.02 27.63
CA LEU A 425 5.38 -7.25 26.88
C LEU A 425 6.26 -7.46 25.64
N VAL A 426 7.11 -6.49 25.29
CA VAL A 426 7.94 -6.51 24.09
C VAL A 426 9.40 -6.29 24.47
N ASP A 427 10.28 -7.06 23.86
CA ASP A 427 11.72 -6.88 24.05
C ASP A 427 12.20 -5.61 23.36
N ASP A 428 13.00 -4.81 24.07
CA ASP A 428 13.55 -3.53 23.60
C ASP A 428 12.45 -2.64 22.99
N PRO A 429 11.51 -2.08 23.78
CA PRO A 429 10.42 -1.28 23.25
C PRO A 429 10.96 0.01 22.60
N PRO A 430 10.47 0.41 21.41
CA PRO A 430 10.92 1.63 20.75
C PRO A 430 10.51 2.86 21.55
N ASP A 431 11.38 3.86 21.60
CA ASP A 431 11.05 5.18 22.15
C ASP A 431 10.11 5.93 21.20
N THR A 432 8.81 5.79 21.46
CA THR A 432 7.75 6.39 20.64
C THR A 432 6.80 7.23 21.50
N ARG A 433 6.29 8.31 20.90
CA ARG A 433 5.19 9.09 21.48
C ARG A 433 3.84 8.55 21.00
N ALA A 434 2.81 8.59 21.86
CA ALA A 434 1.44 8.35 21.41
C ALA A 434 1.07 9.43 20.40
N LEU A 435 0.72 9.01 19.19
CA LEU A 435 0.33 9.90 18.11
C LEU A 435 -1.05 10.50 18.35
N TYR A 436 -1.95 9.70 18.91
CA TYR A 436 -3.36 10.06 19.05
C TYR A 436 -3.74 10.37 20.49
N ARG A 437 -4.47 11.46 20.69
CA ARG A 437 -4.97 11.87 22.01
C ARG A 437 -6.31 11.21 22.30
N HIS A 438 -6.25 10.02 22.90
CA HIS A 438 -7.44 9.36 23.41
C HIS A 438 -7.99 10.11 24.63
N GLN A 439 -9.14 10.76 24.47
CA GLN A 439 -9.86 11.31 25.62
C GLN A 439 -10.70 10.19 26.22
N ARG A 440 -10.39 9.79 27.46
CA ARG A 440 -11.38 9.04 28.25
C ARG A 440 -12.65 9.88 28.29
N ALA A 441 -13.77 9.29 27.87
CA ALA A 441 -15.07 9.91 28.04
C ALA A 441 -15.14 10.35 29.50
N ALA A 442 -15.19 11.66 29.74
CA ALA A 442 -15.17 12.18 31.09
C ALA A 442 -16.29 11.50 31.84
N ALA A 443 -15.96 10.81 32.95
CA ALA A 443 -16.95 10.10 33.74
C ALA A 443 -18.18 11.00 33.92
N LEU A 444 -19.35 10.43 33.67
CA LEU A 444 -20.58 11.17 33.92
C LEU A 444 -20.55 11.58 35.38
N THR A 445 -20.68 12.87 35.62
CA THR A 445 -20.89 13.34 36.98
C THR A 445 -22.17 12.70 37.50
N ARG A 446 -22.29 12.53 38.81
CA ARG A 446 -23.51 12.02 39.45
C ARG A 446 -24.76 12.72 38.90
N ARG A 447 -24.68 14.03 38.65
CA ARG A 447 -25.80 14.81 38.12
C ARG A 447 -26.13 14.52 36.66
N GLU A 448 -25.12 14.30 35.83
CA GLU A 448 -25.33 13.88 34.44
C GLU A 448 -25.90 12.46 34.37
N LEU A 449 -25.49 11.56 35.27
CA LEU A 449 -26.07 10.21 35.38
C LEU A 449 -27.53 10.26 35.82
N GLU A 450 -27.88 11.07 36.82
CA GLU A 450 -29.26 11.28 37.25
C GLU A 450 -30.14 11.81 36.11
N VAL A 451 -29.61 12.74 35.29
CA VAL A 451 -30.30 13.24 34.09
C VAL A 451 -30.45 12.14 33.03
N LEU A 452 -29.42 11.32 32.80
CA LEU A 452 -29.46 10.19 31.86
C LEU A 452 -30.52 9.15 32.26
N LEU A 453 -30.62 8.82 33.55
CA LEU A 453 -31.64 7.92 34.06
C LEU A 453 -33.05 8.53 33.93
N ALA A 454 -33.21 9.83 34.22
CA ALA A 454 -34.48 10.52 34.07
C ALA A 454 -34.95 10.55 32.60
N LEU A 455 -34.03 10.66 31.63
CA LEU A 455 -34.36 10.57 30.20
C LEU A 455 -35.11 9.28 29.84
N ARG A 456 -34.88 8.15 30.54
CA ARG A 456 -35.58 6.89 30.25
C ARG A 456 -37.08 6.95 30.56
N THR A 457 -37.49 7.79 31.50
CA THR A 457 -38.86 7.80 32.03
C THR A 457 -39.64 9.07 31.71
N LYS A 458 -38.95 10.17 31.37
CA LYS A 458 -39.56 11.50 31.19
C LYS A 458 -39.33 12.05 29.80
N THR A 459 -40.38 12.55 29.17
CA THR A 459 -40.36 13.04 27.78
C THR A 459 -39.89 14.50 27.67
N SER A 460 -40.16 15.35 28.66
CA SER A 460 -39.82 16.77 28.59
C SER A 460 -38.74 17.23 29.58
N VAL A 461 -38.00 18.27 29.22
CA VAL A 461 -37.04 18.97 30.10
C VAL A 461 -37.72 19.46 31.38
N ARG A 462 -38.99 19.88 31.28
CA ARG A 462 -39.78 20.35 32.43
C ARG A 462 -40.02 19.24 33.43
N ASP A 463 -40.35 18.04 32.97
CA ASP A 463 -40.63 16.90 33.86
C ASP A 463 -39.35 16.42 34.56
N ILE A 464 -38.23 16.39 33.81
CA ILE A 464 -36.91 16.08 34.37
C ILE A 464 -36.52 17.12 35.42
N SER A 465 -36.80 18.41 35.15
CA SER A 465 -36.50 19.50 36.08
C SER A 465 -37.28 19.40 37.39
N GLN A 466 -38.55 18.98 37.33
CA GLN A 466 -39.38 18.75 38.51
C GLN A 466 -38.90 17.54 39.31
N GLN A 467 -38.60 16.42 38.63
CA GLN A 467 -38.13 15.20 39.29
C GLN A 467 -36.79 15.40 40.02
N LEU A 468 -35.86 16.14 39.41
CA LEU A 468 -34.52 16.35 39.98
C LEU A 468 -34.41 17.62 40.84
N PHE A 469 -35.51 18.34 41.04
CA PHE A 469 -35.58 19.62 41.75
C PHE A 469 -34.56 20.65 41.22
N LEU A 470 -34.52 20.83 39.90
CA LEU A 470 -33.63 21.76 39.21
C LEU A 470 -34.40 22.73 38.32
N SER A 471 -33.76 23.85 37.95
CA SER A 471 -34.33 24.71 36.91
C SER A 471 -34.26 24.03 35.53
N PRO A 472 -35.20 24.30 34.61
CA PRO A 472 -35.14 23.82 33.23
C PRO A 472 -33.84 24.19 32.50
N ASN A 473 -33.25 25.36 32.79
CA ASN A 473 -31.98 25.80 32.21
C ASN A 473 -30.79 24.97 32.72
N THR A 474 -30.82 24.58 33.99
CA THR A 474 -29.83 23.67 34.57
C THR A 474 -29.91 22.29 33.92
N ILE A 475 -31.12 21.77 33.67
CA ILE A 475 -31.30 20.51 32.93
C ILE A 475 -30.81 20.61 31.49
N LYS A 476 -31.11 21.69 30.76
CA LYS A 476 -30.56 21.90 29.40
C LYS A 476 -29.02 21.91 29.39
N THR A 477 -28.42 22.50 30.42
CA THR A 477 -26.96 22.53 30.57
C THR A 477 -26.40 21.13 30.84
N HIS A 478 -27.02 20.37 31.74
CA HIS A 478 -26.63 18.98 31.99
C HIS A 478 -26.85 18.09 30.77
N LEU A 479 -27.94 18.26 30.02
CA LEU A 479 -28.19 17.52 28.78
C LEU A 479 -27.14 17.82 27.72
N ARG A 480 -26.77 19.09 27.52
CA ARG A 480 -25.71 19.47 26.58
C ARG A 480 -24.37 18.84 26.97
N ASN A 481 -24.02 18.90 28.26
CA ASN A 481 -22.77 18.32 28.75
C ASN A 481 -22.79 16.79 28.68
N LEU A 482 -23.93 16.16 29.01
CA LEU A 482 -24.17 14.73 28.91
C LEU A 482 -24.06 14.24 27.47
N TYR A 483 -24.74 14.89 26.52
CA TYR A 483 -24.70 14.55 25.11
C TYR A 483 -23.29 14.66 24.55
N ARG A 484 -22.59 15.76 24.87
CA ARG A 484 -21.18 15.93 24.55
C ARG A 484 -20.30 14.82 25.15
N LYS A 485 -20.51 14.45 26.42
CA LYS A 485 -19.73 13.38 27.09
C LYS A 485 -20.05 11.98 26.56
N LEU A 486 -21.26 11.77 26.07
CA LEU A 486 -21.69 10.52 25.46
C LEU A 486 -21.39 10.44 23.95
N GLY A 487 -20.91 11.52 23.33
CA GLY A 487 -20.64 11.56 21.89
C GLY A 487 -21.90 11.48 21.01
N VAL A 488 -23.05 11.89 21.54
CA VAL A 488 -24.36 11.80 20.88
C VAL A 488 -24.95 13.19 20.66
N ASN A 489 -25.80 13.33 19.65
CA ASN A 489 -26.47 14.58 19.30
C ASN A 489 -27.97 14.53 19.56
N THR A 490 -28.56 13.33 19.64
CA THR A 490 -30.00 13.16 19.85
C THR A 490 -30.34 12.45 21.16
N ARG A 491 -31.58 12.69 21.61
CA ARG A 491 -32.15 12.01 22.77
C ARG A 491 -32.22 10.50 22.55
N GLU A 492 -32.58 10.06 21.35
CA GLU A 492 -32.69 8.64 21.00
C GLU A 492 -31.31 7.96 21.00
N GLU A 493 -30.29 8.59 20.44
CA GLU A 493 -28.90 8.12 20.54
C GLU A 493 -28.45 8.02 22.01
N ALA A 494 -28.76 9.01 22.85
CA ALA A 494 -28.45 8.97 24.28
C ALA A 494 -29.14 7.79 25.00
N LEU A 495 -30.41 7.53 24.68
CA LEU A 495 -31.16 6.40 25.25
C LEU A 495 -30.62 5.04 24.75
N GLN A 496 -30.20 4.96 23.50
CA GLN A 496 -29.57 3.77 22.93
C GLN A 496 -28.20 3.50 23.57
N ALA A 497 -27.39 4.55 23.78
CA ALA A 497 -26.13 4.47 24.50
C ALA A 497 -26.33 3.98 25.95
N THR A 498 -27.43 4.40 26.59
CA THR A 498 -27.80 3.97 27.95
C THR A 498 -28.17 2.48 28.01
N ARG A 499 -28.86 1.92 27.01
CA ARG A 499 -29.20 0.49 26.96
C ARG A 499 -27.97 -0.42 26.91
N LYS A 500 -26.86 0.07 26.36
CA LYS A 500 -25.58 -0.65 26.29
C LYS A 500 -24.76 -0.57 27.60
N LEU A 501 -25.17 0.26 28.57
CA LEU A 501 -24.47 0.53 29.84
C LEU A 501 -25.15 -0.18 31.03
N GLU A 502 -25.48 -1.47 30.93
CA GLU A 502 -26.15 -2.21 32.01
C GLU A 502 -25.48 -1.93 33.39
N PHE A 503 -26.28 -1.41 34.33
CA PHE A 503 -25.92 -1.18 35.73
C PHE A 503 -26.59 -2.23 36.61
#